data_AF-A0A971JVZ7-F1
#
_entry.id   AF-A0A971JVZ7-F1
#
_cell.length_a   1.000
_cell.length_b   1.000
_cell.length_c   1.000
_cell.angle_alpha   90.00
_cell.angle_beta   90.00
_cell.angle_gamma   90.00
#
_symmetry.space_group_name_H-M   'P 1'
#
loop_
_entity.id
_entity.type
_entity.pdbx_description
1 polymer ?
#
loop_
_entity_poly.entity_id
_entity_poly.type
_entity_poly.pdbx_seq_one_letter_code
_entity_poly.pdbx_strand_id
1 'polypeptide(L)'
;MFDLRARQDLNRGFNDALGRGIDLALTPVVFGLIGWLIDRVAGTSPIFTIAVATVGVVGTVVKMKLGYDRDMAEFDDTAATRTRAVAPRLPQRPEDRP
;
A
#
# COMPACT_ATOMS: atom_id res chain seq x y z
N MET A 1 2.03 12.20 28.25
CA MET A 1 1.95 12.67 26.85
C MET A 1 2.40 11.63 25.81
N PHE A 2 3.38 10.75 26.09
CA PHE A 2 3.83 9.73 25.12
C PHE A 2 2.82 8.60 24.84
N ASP A 3 2.06 8.15 25.84
CA ASP A 3 1.08 7.05 25.70
C ASP A 3 -0.07 7.37 24.71
N LEU A 4 -0.53 8.63 24.68
CA LEU A 4 -1.59 9.06 23.75
C LEU A 4 -1.13 9.01 22.29
N ARG A 5 0.15 9.36 22.02
CA ARG A 5 0.72 9.28 20.67
C ARG A 5 0.88 7.84 20.22
N ALA A 6 1.39 6.96 21.09
CA ALA A 6 1.50 5.54 20.81
C ALA A 6 0.13 4.91 20.50
N ARG A 7 -0.91 5.26 21.27
CA ARG A 7 -2.29 4.83 20.99
C ARG A 7 -2.83 5.40 19.67
N GLN A 8 -2.55 6.67 19.38
CA GLN A 8 -2.98 7.30 18.12
C GLN A 8 -2.31 6.64 16.91
N ASP A 9 -1.02 6.37 16.97
CA ASP A 9 -0.28 5.73 15.87
C ASP A 9 -0.73 4.28 15.69
N LEU A 10 -0.99 3.56 16.77
CA LEU A 10 -1.59 2.22 16.71
C LEU A 10 -2.97 2.25 16.04
N ASN A 11 -3.84 3.18 16.45
CA ASN A 11 -5.17 3.32 15.85
C ASN A 11 -5.10 3.70 14.36
N ARG A 12 -4.17 4.56 13.97
CA ARG A 12 -3.96 4.94 12.56
C ARG A 12 -3.52 3.76 11.73
N GLY A 13 -2.50 3.02 12.18
CA GLY A 13 -2.02 1.82 11.49
C GLY A 13 -3.09 0.74 11.39
N PHE A 14 -3.88 0.56 12.46
CA PHE A 14 -5.00 -0.38 12.47
C PHE A 14 -6.12 0.02 11.49
N ASN A 15 -6.52 1.30 11.49
CA ASN A 15 -7.55 1.81 10.59
C ASN A 15 -7.12 1.74 9.12
N ASP A 16 -5.85 2.03 8.82
CA ASP A 16 -5.30 1.90 7.47
C ASP A 16 -5.26 0.44 7.01
N ALA A 17 -4.77 -0.48 7.86
CA ALA A 17 -4.77 -1.91 7.56
C ALA A 17 -6.18 -2.46 7.34
N LEU A 18 -7.16 -2.06 8.15
CA LEU A 18 -8.56 -2.41 7.97
C LEU A 18 -9.13 -1.84 6.67
N GLY A 19 -8.87 -0.57 6.36
CA GLY A 19 -9.30 0.05 5.12
C GLY A 19 -8.79 -0.69 3.89
N ARG A 20 -7.49 -1.05 3.89
CA ARG A 20 -6.88 -1.87 2.83
C ARG A 20 -7.48 -3.27 2.76
N GLY A 21 -7.72 -3.92 3.90
CA GLY A 21 -8.32 -5.25 3.97
C GLY A 21 -9.78 -5.28 3.47
N ILE A 22 -10.58 -4.28 3.84
CA ILE A 22 -11.95 -4.13 3.36
C ILE A 22 -11.95 -3.93 1.84
N ASP A 23 -11.12 -3.04 1.32
CA ASP A 23 -11.05 -2.77 -0.12
C ASP A 23 -10.60 -4.00 -0.94
N LEU A 24 -9.66 -4.78 -0.39
CA LEU A 24 -9.16 -6.03 -0.96
C LEU A 24 -10.27 -7.08 -1.10
N ALA A 25 -11.20 -7.15 -0.15
CA ALA A 25 -12.32 -8.09 -0.18
C ALA A 25 -13.52 -7.53 -0.95
N LEU A 26 -13.85 -6.25 -0.73
CA LEU A 26 -15.06 -5.61 -1.25
C LEU A 26 -14.99 -5.41 -2.76
N THR A 27 -13.83 -5.02 -3.30
CA THR A 27 -13.70 -4.74 -4.74
C THR A 27 -13.98 -5.99 -5.60
N PRO A 28 -13.34 -7.16 -5.37
CA PRO A 28 -13.67 -8.38 -6.12
C PRO A 28 -15.12 -8.85 -5.90
N VAL A 29 -15.66 -8.70 -4.68
CA VAL A 29 -17.04 -9.07 -4.37
C VAL A 29 -18.03 -8.22 -5.17
N VAL A 30 -17.86 -6.90 -5.21
CA VAL A 30 -18.71 -6.00 -5.98
C VAL A 30 -18.64 -6.33 -7.47
N PHE A 31 -17.44 -6.55 -8.01
CA PHE A 31 -17.25 -6.96 -9.40
C PHE A 31 -17.92 -8.32 -9.70
N GLY A 32 -17.77 -9.30 -8.81
CA GLY A 32 -18.44 -10.61 -8.95
C GLY A 32 -19.97 -10.49 -8.91
N LEU A 33 -20.53 -9.67 -8.01
CA LEU A 33 -21.98 -9.43 -7.93
C LEU A 33 -22.53 -8.76 -9.19
N ILE A 34 -21.78 -7.82 -9.77
CA ILE A 34 -22.14 -7.18 -11.05
C ILE A 34 -22.17 -8.23 -12.15
N GLY A 35 -21.14 -9.06 -12.27
CA GLY A 35 -21.10 -10.13 -13.26
C GLY A 35 -22.25 -11.14 -13.10
N TRP A 36 -22.59 -11.49 -11.85
CA TRP A 36 -23.71 -12.37 -11.54
C TRP A 36 -25.06 -11.79 -11.93
N LEU A 37 -25.28 -10.49 -11.71
CA LEU A 37 -26.50 -9.82 -12.11
C LEU A 37 -26.65 -9.81 -13.65
N ILE A 38 -25.54 -9.60 -14.36
CA ILE A 38 -25.51 -9.64 -15.83
C ILE A 38 -25.83 -11.04 -16.34
N ASP A 39 -25.19 -12.08 -15.79
CA ASP A 39 -25.45 -13.48 -16.17
C ASP A 39 -26.93 -13.84 -15.96
N ARG A 40 -27.54 -13.38 -14.84
CA ARG A 40 -28.95 -13.63 -14.52
C ARG A 40 -29.93 -12.99 -15.51
N VAL A 41 -29.65 -11.79 -15.99
CA VAL A 41 -30.51 -11.09 -16.95
C VAL A 41 -30.30 -11.61 -18.38
N ALA A 42 -29.06 -11.94 -18.73
CA ALA A 42 -28.69 -12.42 -20.07
C ALA A 42 -28.95 -13.92 -20.28
N GLY A 43 -29.25 -14.69 -19.23
CA GLY A 43 -29.41 -16.15 -19.31
C GLY A 43 -28.13 -16.89 -19.69
N THR A 44 -26.98 -16.22 -19.58
CA THR A 44 -25.68 -16.82 -19.85
C THR A 44 -25.24 -17.60 -18.60
N SER A 45 -24.80 -18.86 -18.78
CA SER A 45 -24.06 -19.57 -17.70
C SER A 45 -22.85 -18.71 -17.29
N PRO A 46 -22.23 -18.89 -16.10
CA PRO A 46 -21.60 -17.83 -15.29
C PRO A 46 -20.31 -17.19 -15.88
N ILE A 47 -20.36 -16.73 -17.12
CA ILE A 47 -19.23 -16.25 -17.92
C ILE A 47 -18.92 -14.81 -17.51
N PHE A 48 -19.93 -13.94 -17.40
CA PHE A 48 -19.69 -12.56 -16.97
C PHE A 48 -19.27 -12.49 -15.51
N THR A 49 -19.82 -13.34 -14.64
CA THR A 49 -19.37 -13.46 -13.24
C THR A 49 -17.88 -13.75 -13.18
N ILE A 50 -17.40 -14.76 -13.91
CA ILE A 50 -15.99 -15.15 -13.90
C ILE A 50 -15.11 -14.04 -14.50
N ALA A 51 -15.49 -13.49 -15.66
CA ALA A 51 -14.72 -12.45 -16.32
C ALA A 51 -14.60 -11.19 -15.45
N VAL A 52 -15.72 -10.69 -14.93
CA VAL A 52 -15.75 -9.45 -14.14
C VAL A 52 -15.10 -9.66 -12.78
N ALA A 53 -15.31 -10.80 -12.11
CA ALA A 53 -14.60 -11.12 -10.87
C ALA A 53 -13.08 -11.20 -11.08
N THR A 54 -12.61 -11.78 -12.19
CA THR A 54 -11.19 -11.83 -12.53
C THR A 54 -10.62 -10.43 -12.71
N VAL A 55 -11.33 -9.54 -13.41
CA VAL A 55 -10.95 -8.12 -13.53
C VAL A 55 -10.87 -7.44 -12.16
N GLY A 56 -11.84 -7.69 -11.28
CA GLY A 56 -11.83 -7.17 -9.90
C GLY A 56 -10.57 -7.61 -9.14
N VAL A 57 -10.24 -8.90 -9.17
CA VAL A 57 -9.04 -9.45 -8.52
C VAL A 57 -7.76 -8.83 -9.11
N VAL A 58 -7.63 -8.79 -10.43
CA VAL A 58 -6.46 -8.21 -11.11
C VAL A 58 -6.31 -6.72 -10.75
N GLY A 59 -7.40 -5.96 -10.78
CA GLY A 59 -7.41 -4.54 -10.40
C GLY A 59 -6.95 -4.33 -8.96
N THR A 60 -7.42 -5.16 -8.03
CA THR A 60 -7.00 -5.11 -6.63
C THR A 60 -5.50 -5.43 -6.45
N VAL A 61 -4.98 -6.43 -7.15
CA VAL A 61 -3.55 -6.75 -7.12
C VAL A 61 -2.70 -5.61 -7.72
N VAL A 62 -3.13 -5.04 -8.84
CA VAL A 62 -2.45 -3.89 -9.46
C VAL A 62 -2.46 -2.69 -8.51
N LYS A 63 -3.60 -2.39 -7.87
CA LYS A 63 -3.70 -1.31 -6.87
C LYS A 63 -2.73 -1.53 -5.72
N MET A 64 -2.62 -2.77 -5.23
CA MET A 64 -1.69 -3.13 -4.14
C MET A 64 -0.23 -2.93 -4.55
N LYS A 65 0.14 -3.33 -5.78
CA LYS A 65 1.48 -3.10 -6.34
C LYS A 65 1.80 -1.61 -6.47
N LEU A 66 0.88 -0.83 -7.05
CA LEU A 66 1.06 0.63 -7.19
C LEU A 66 1.09 1.36 -5.84
N GLY A 67 0.35 0.86 -4.84
CA GLY A 67 0.43 1.37 -3.48
C GLY A 67 1.81 1.15 -2.87
N TYR A 68 2.36 -0.06 -3.00
CA TYR A 68 3.71 -0.37 -2.53
C TYR A 68 4.79 0.51 -3.19
N ASP A 69 4.72 0.69 -4.52
CA ASP A 69 5.68 1.54 -5.23
C ASP A 69 5.65 2.99 -4.73
N ARG A 70 4.45 3.52 -4.41
CA ARG A 70 4.28 4.87 -3.85
C ARG A 70 4.86 4.97 -2.45
N ASP A 71 4.58 3.99 -1.60
CA ASP A 71 5.12 3.92 -0.24
C ASP A 71 6.66 3.89 -0.32
N MET A 72 7.23 3.13 -1.27
CA MET A 72 8.68 3.03 -1.45
C MET A 72 9.34 4.30 -1.98
N ALA A 73 8.69 5.04 -2.88
CA ALA A 73 9.16 6.34 -3.35
C ALA A 73 9.27 7.38 -2.20
N GLU A 74 8.34 7.35 -1.25
CA GLU A 74 8.38 8.21 -0.06
C GLU A 74 9.56 7.87 0.87
N PHE A 75 9.88 6.58 1.01
CA PHE A 75 11.04 6.14 1.77
C PHE A 75 12.36 6.50 1.12
N ASP A 76 12.46 6.45 -0.21
CA ASP A 76 13.68 6.85 -0.94
C ASP A 76 13.97 8.35 -0.81
N ASP A 77 12.97 9.23 -0.85
CA ASP A 77 13.15 10.66 -0.60
C ASP A 77 13.65 10.94 0.83
N THR A 78 13.16 10.17 1.80
CA THR A 78 13.54 10.31 3.21
C THR A 78 14.92 9.69 3.50
N ALA A 79 15.25 8.57 2.88
CA ALA A 79 16.52 7.87 3.00
C ALA A 79 17.65 8.58 2.25
N ALA A 80 17.40 9.11 1.04
CA ALA A 80 18.34 9.94 0.31
C ALA A 80 18.70 11.22 1.11
N THR A 81 17.73 11.76 1.86
CA THR A 81 17.95 12.87 2.79
C THR A 81 18.81 12.45 4.00
N ARG A 82 18.62 11.24 4.54
CA ARG A 82 19.43 10.70 5.65
C ARG A 82 20.86 10.34 5.22
N THR A 83 21.04 9.72 4.06
CA THR A 83 22.36 9.35 3.52
C THR A 83 23.20 10.58 3.19
N ARG A 84 22.57 11.70 2.76
CA ARG A 84 23.25 13.00 2.60
C ARG A 84 23.74 13.60 3.92
N ALA A 85 23.06 13.34 5.03
CA ALA A 85 23.42 13.89 6.34
C ALA A 85 24.60 13.16 7.01
N VAL A 86 24.91 11.93 6.58
CA VAL A 86 26.10 11.18 7.04
C VAL A 86 27.25 11.42 6.05
N ALA A 87 27.73 12.66 5.97
CA ALA A 87 29.01 12.93 5.31
C ALA A 87 30.13 12.18 6.06
N PRO A 88 31.08 11.52 5.37
CA PRO A 88 32.16 10.80 6.03
C PRO A 88 32.93 11.80 6.90
N ARG A 89 32.91 11.63 8.23
CA ARG A 89 33.90 12.30 9.08
C ARG A 89 35.25 11.68 8.74
N LEU A 90 35.96 12.31 7.81
CA LEU A 90 37.37 12.03 7.60
C LEU A 90 38.07 12.19 8.96
N PRO A 91 38.93 11.23 9.37
CA PRO A 91 39.70 11.36 10.58
C PRO A 91 40.44 12.69 10.53
N GLN A 92 40.18 13.56 11.51
CA GLN A 92 40.92 14.81 11.68
C GLN A 92 42.38 14.40 11.92
N ARG A 93 43.22 14.52 10.89
CA ARG A 93 44.66 14.34 11.02
C ARG A 93 45.11 15.35 12.08
N PRO A 94 45.71 14.93 13.19
CA PRO A 94 46.15 15.85 14.22
C PRO A 94 47.30 16.68 13.62
N GLU A 95 46.97 17.86 13.14
CA GLU A 95 47.96 18.86 12.77
C GLU A 95 48.53 19.47 14.04
N ASP A 96 49.84 19.28 14.18
CA ASP A 96 50.80 20.20 14.78
C ASP A 96 50.41 20.82 16.12
N ARG A 97 50.84 20.15 17.19
CA ARG A 97 51.09 20.81 18.47
C ARG A 97 52.57 21.21 18.52
N PRO A 98 52.91 22.49 18.71
CA PRO A 98 54.29 22.94 18.87
C PRO A 98 54.93 22.42 20.16
#